data_AF-A0A1F2SXP0-F1
#
_entry.id   AF-A0A1F2SXP0-F1
#
_cell.length_a   1.000
_cell.length_b   1.000
_cell.length_c   1.000
_cell.angle_alpha   90.00
_cell.angle_beta   90.00
_cell.angle_gamma   90.00
#
_symmetry.space_group_name_H-M   'P 1'
#
loop_
_entity.id
_entity.type
_entity.pdbx_description
1 polymer ?
#
loop_
_entity_poly.entity_id
_entity_poly.type
_entity_poly.pdbx_seq_one_letter_code
_entity_poly.pdbx_strand_id
1 'polypeptide(L)'
;MAMYGSQIHYCYPAKKWYVWDAVRWCEDNGGVMGRAAKQVVHELRDRAGEAGDEERTKQILKWAHKCQSAAQQEAMLKLACSEPGISILPEDFDRDSWLLGLPNGTLELRTRTFRSSRPEDLITKICGVP
;
A
#
# COMPACT_ATOMS: atom_id res chain seq x y z
N MET A 1 7.33 7.63 -7.38
CA MET A 1 5.94 7.13 -7.32
C MET A 1 5.84 5.61 -7.41
N ALA A 2 6.92 4.87 -7.72
CA ALA A 2 6.86 3.40 -7.86
C ALA A 2 7.05 2.60 -6.56
N MET A 3 7.25 3.23 -5.40
CA MET A 3 7.65 2.49 -4.18
C MET A 3 6.51 1.81 -3.43
N TYR A 4 5.25 2.25 -3.61
CA TYR A 4 4.13 1.68 -2.85
C TYR A 4 3.14 0.87 -3.68
N GLY A 5 3.10 1.04 -5.01
CA GLY A 5 2.06 0.47 -5.86
C GLY A 5 1.99 -1.07 -5.85
N SER A 6 3.09 -1.75 -5.52
CA SER A 6 3.16 -3.22 -5.40
C SER A 6 3.00 -3.74 -3.97
N GLN A 7 2.80 -2.85 -2.99
CA GLN A 7 2.70 -3.19 -1.56
C GLN A 7 1.41 -2.70 -0.92
N ILE A 8 0.53 -2.05 -1.68
CA ILE A 8 -0.76 -1.55 -1.21
C ILE A 8 -1.85 -2.00 -2.18
N HIS A 9 -2.98 -2.40 -1.62
CA HIS A 9 -4.20 -2.60 -2.37
C HIS A 9 -5.37 -1.91 -1.69
N TYR A 10 -6.34 -1.48 -2.49
CA TYR A 10 -7.60 -0.96 -2.00
C TYR A 10 -8.74 -1.87 -2.43
N CYS A 11 -9.50 -2.35 -1.44
CA CYS A 11 -10.66 -3.19 -1.67
C CYS A 11 -11.93 -2.33 -1.63
N TYR A 12 -12.54 -2.08 -2.79
CA TYR A 12 -13.76 -1.28 -2.89
C TYR A 12 -14.96 -1.88 -2.14
N PRO A 13 -15.26 -3.19 -2.23
CA PRO A 13 -16.37 -3.79 -1.48
C PRO A 13 -16.21 -3.67 0.04
N ALA A 14 -15.00 -3.88 0.56
CA ALA A 14 -14.70 -3.76 1.98
C ALA A 14 -14.53 -2.29 2.43
N LYS A 15 -14.30 -1.37 1.51
CA LYS A 15 -13.88 0.03 1.75
C LYS A 15 -12.64 0.11 2.66
N LYS A 16 -11.69 -0.79 2.45
CA LYS A 16 -10.49 -0.93 3.28
C LYS A 16 -9.23 -0.97 2.43
N TRP A 17 -8.16 -0.45 3.02
CA TRP A 17 -6.81 -0.59 2.52
C TRP A 17 -6.17 -1.86 3.06
N TYR A 18 -5.39 -2.52 2.21
CA TYR A 18 -4.55 -3.66 2.54
C TYR A 18 -3.11 -3.28 2.24
N VAL A 19 -2.20 -3.63 3.16
CA VAL A 19 -0.77 -3.36 3.06
C VAL A 19 -0.01 -4.67 3.22
N TRP A 20 1.01 -4.86 2.40
CA TRP A 20 1.91 -5.99 2.49
C TRP A 20 2.86 -5.84 3.69
N ASP A 21 2.86 -6.79 4.62
CA ASP A 21 3.67 -6.76 5.84
C ASP A 21 5.00 -7.54 5.75
N ALA A 22 5.44 -7.84 4.51
CA ALA A 22 6.54 -8.75 4.14
C ALA A 22 6.18 -10.25 4.12
N VAL A 23 5.09 -10.66 4.78
CA VAL A 23 4.68 -12.07 4.85
C VAL A 23 3.29 -12.30 4.26
N ARG A 24 2.35 -11.37 4.48
CA ARG A 24 0.96 -11.41 4.04
C ARG A 24 0.39 -10.02 3.79
N TRP A 25 -0.81 -9.99 3.20
CA TRP A 25 -1.64 -8.81 3.12
C TRP A 25 -2.46 -8.63 4.40
N CYS A 26 -2.31 -7.47 5.02
CA CYS A 26 -3.02 -7.09 6.25
C CYS A 26 -3.89 -5.86 6.01
N GLU A 27 -5.07 -5.81 6.65
CA GLU A 27 -5.87 -4.60 6.69
C GLU A 27 -5.08 -3.46 7.38
N ASP A 28 -5.13 -2.25 6.81
CA ASP A 28 -4.55 -1.07 7.43
C ASP A 28 -5.41 -0.57 8.61
N ASN A 29 -5.27 -1.24 9.75
CA ASN A 29 -5.88 -0.82 11.01
C ASN A 29 -5.03 0.24 11.75
N GLY A 30 -3.79 0.45 11.32
CA GLY A 30 -2.81 1.31 11.99
C GLY A 30 -2.68 2.71 11.40
N GLY A 31 -3.45 3.05 10.35
CA GLY A 31 -3.34 4.32 9.63
C GLY A 31 -2.02 4.48 8.88
N VAL A 32 -1.45 3.38 8.41
CA VAL A 32 -0.22 3.32 7.58
C VAL A 32 -0.41 4.15 6.32
N MET A 33 -1.56 4.05 5.65
CA MET A 33 -1.87 4.81 4.44
C MET A 33 -1.98 6.31 4.70
N GLY A 34 -2.52 6.69 5.85
CA GLY A 34 -2.55 8.10 6.28
C GLY A 34 -1.16 8.67 6.53
N ARG A 35 -0.23 7.87 7.09
CA ARG A 35 1.18 8.26 7.25
C ARG A 35 1.91 8.31 5.91
N ALA A 36 1.68 7.35 5.03
CA ALA A 36 2.27 7.32 3.69
C ALA A 36 1.87 8.56 2.87
N ALA A 37 0.57 8.94 2.89
CA ALA A 37 0.10 10.17 2.26
C ALA A 37 0.82 11.42 2.78
N LYS A 38 1.01 11.53 4.10
CA LYS A 38 1.78 12.64 4.70
C LYS A 38 3.25 12.63 4.26
N GLN A 39 3.87 11.45 4.21
CA GLN A 39 5.25 11.29 3.79
C GLN A 39 5.47 11.72 2.34
N VAL A 40 4.56 11.37 1.43
CA VAL A 40 4.62 11.82 0.02
C VAL A 40 4.60 13.35 -0.10
N VAL A 41 3.78 14.02 0.72
CA VAL A 41 3.73 15.49 0.76
C VAL A 41 5.05 16.08 1.28
N HIS A 42 5.66 15.46 2.29
CA HIS A 42 6.97 15.87 2.80
C HIS A 42 8.09 15.68 1.77
N GLU A 43 8.16 14.53 1.11
CA GLU A 43 9.17 14.26 0.07
C GLU A 43 9.03 15.20 -1.12
N LEU A 44 7.80 15.52 -1.55
CA LEU A 44 7.58 16.47 -2.63
C LEU A 44 8.04 17.88 -2.25
N ARG A 45 7.80 18.29 -1.00
CA ARG A 45 8.28 19.57 -0.48
C ARG A 45 9.81 19.63 -0.50
N ASP A 46 10.47 18.58 -0.04
CA ASP A 46 11.92 18.57 0.09
C ASP A 46 12.58 18.61 -1.31
N ARG A 47 12.06 17.84 -2.27
CA ARG A 47 12.48 17.90 -3.69
C ARG A 47 12.24 19.24 -4.37
N ALA A 48 11.20 19.97 -3.95
CA ALA A 48 10.93 21.31 -4.48
C ALA A 48 12.00 22.31 -4.05
N GLY A 49 12.44 22.24 -2.78
CA GLY A 49 13.48 23.10 -2.25
C GLY A 49 14.84 22.89 -2.93
N GLU A 50 15.13 21.66 -3.35
CA GLU A 50 16.38 21.33 -4.07
C GLU A 50 16.42 21.87 -5.51
N ALA A 51 15.26 22.11 -6.14
CA ALA A 51 15.18 22.51 -7.55
C ALA A 51 15.59 23.97 -7.81
N GLY A 52 15.81 24.79 -6.77
CA GLY A 52 16.34 26.16 -6.88
C GLY A 52 15.40 27.19 -7.53
N ASP A 53 14.17 26.80 -7.89
CA ASP A 53 13.14 27.66 -8.48
C ASP A 53 12.22 28.17 -7.36
N GLU A 54 12.40 29.44 -6.95
CA GLU A 54 11.64 30.05 -5.85
C GLU A 54 10.13 30.09 -6.11
N GLU A 55 9.70 30.31 -7.35
CA GLU A 55 8.28 30.41 -7.69
C GLU A 55 7.63 29.03 -7.63
N ARG A 56 8.32 28.02 -8.16
CA ARG A 56 7.88 26.62 -8.08
C ARG A 56 7.90 26.09 -6.64
N THR A 57 8.88 26.51 -5.84
CA THR A 57 8.96 26.19 -4.42
C THR A 57 7.78 26.77 -3.64
N LYS A 58 7.43 28.05 -3.87
CA LYS A 58 6.24 28.68 -3.27
C LYS A 58 4.95 27.96 -3.64
N GLN A 59 4.79 27.57 -4.91
CA GLN A 59 3.61 26.83 -5.37
C GLN A 59 3.51 25.45 -4.71
N ILE A 60 4.62 24.73 -4.61
CA ILE A 60 4.65 23.40 -3.97
C ILE A 60 4.42 23.51 -2.47
N LEU A 61 4.97 24.51 -1.77
CA LEU A 61 4.70 24.75 -0.35
C LEU A 61 3.22 25.08 -0.10
N LYS A 62 2.61 25.92 -0.95
CA LYS A 62 1.18 26.24 -0.87
C LYS A 62 0.31 25.02 -1.11
N TRP A 63 0.69 24.16 -2.07
CA TRP A 63 0.02 22.90 -2.33
C TRP A 63 0.19 21.92 -1.16
N ALA A 64 1.40 21.75 -0.64
CA ALA A 64 1.71 20.90 0.50
C ALA A 64 0.92 21.31 1.76
N HIS A 65 0.83 22.60 2.05
CA HIS A 65 0.02 23.12 3.16
C HIS A 65 -1.48 22.80 2.97
N LYS A 66 -2.00 22.83 1.74
CA LYS A 66 -3.39 22.42 1.47
C LYS A 66 -3.59 20.91 1.67
N CYS A 67 -2.61 20.10 1.27
CA CYS A 67 -2.63 18.63 1.40
C CYS A 67 -2.53 18.12 2.84
N GLN A 68 -2.23 18.99 3.82
CA GLN A 68 -2.20 18.60 5.24
C GLN A 68 -3.59 18.51 5.88
N SER A 69 -4.64 19.02 5.23
CA SER A 69 -6.02 18.87 5.72
C SER A 69 -6.54 17.44 5.57
N ALA A 70 -7.37 16.98 6.52
CA ALA A 70 -7.96 15.63 6.47
C ALA A 70 -8.74 15.37 5.17
N ALA A 71 -9.48 16.36 4.68
CA ALA A 71 -10.22 16.28 3.42
C ALA A 71 -9.31 16.07 2.20
N GLN A 72 -8.12 16.67 2.19
CA GLN A 72 -7.17 16.47 1.08
C GLN A 72 -6.39 15.17 1.20
N GLN A 73 -6.12 14.69 2.41
CA GLN A 73 -5.56 13.35 2.61
C GLN A 73 -6.53 12.28 2.10
N GLU A 74 -7.82 12.44 2.39
CA GLU A 74 -8.87 11.57 1.86
C GLU A 74 -8.97 11.68 0.33
N ALA A 75 -8.92 12.89 -0.24
CA ALA A 75 -8.92 13.07 -1.69
C ALA A 75 -7.70 12.42 -2.36
N MET A 76 -6.50 12.55 -1.78
CA MET A 76 -5.27 11.93 -2.27
C MET A 76 -5.37 10.40 -2.24
N LEU A 77 -5.83 9.83 -1.12
CA LEU A 77 -6.05 8.39 -1.01
C LEU A 77 -7.11 7.91 -2.00
N LYS A 78 -8.20 8.66 -2.17
CA LYS A 78 -9.27 8.33 -3.12
C LYS A 78 -8.79 8.29 -4.58
N LEU A 79 -7.92 9.22 -4.97
CA LEU A 79 -7.28 9.20 -6.29
C LEU A 79 -6.35 7.99 -6.42
N ALA A 80 -5.57 7.69 -5.37
CA ALA A 80 -4.70 6.52 -5.37
C ALA A 80 -5.48 5.20 -5.51
N CYS A 81 -6.67 5.06 -4.90
CA CYS A 81 -7.49 3.85 -5.04
C CYS A 81 -7.84 3.51 -6.49
N SER A 82 -7.95 4.51 -7.38
CA SER A 82 -8.33 4.32 -8.78
C SER A 82 -7.15 4.01 -9.71
N GLU A 83 -5.91 4.07 -9.22
CA GLU A 83 -4.75 3.78 -10.05
C GLU A 83 -4.70 2.29 -10.43
N PRO A 84 -4.32 1.95 -11.68
CA PRO A 84 -4.19 0.57 -12.12
C PRO A 84 -3.26 -0.24 -11.22
N GLY A 85 -3.71 -1.42 -10.81
CA GLY A 85 -2.95 -2.32 -9.93
C GLY A 85 -3.15 -2.07 -8.43
N ILE A 86 -3.81 -0.97 -8.02
CA ILE A 86 -4.14 -0.74 -6.60
C ILE A 86 -5.48 -1.37 -6.23
N SER A 87 -6.47 -1.31 -7.12
CA SER A 87 -7.79 -1.91 -6.86
C SER A 87 -7.71 -3.44 -6.81
N ILE A 88 -8.33 -4.04 -5.78
CA ILE A 88 -8.46 -5.50 -5.63
C ILE A 88 -9.87 -5.88 -5.18
N LEU A 89 -10.30 -7.10 -5.46
CA LEU A 89 -11.53 -7.66 -4.90
C LEU A 89 -11.23 -8.57 -3.70
N PRO A 90 -12.17 -8.70 -2.73
CA PRO A 90 -11.99 -9.63 -1.61
C PRO A 90 -11.72 -11.07 -2.05
N GLU A 91 -12.27 -11.47 -3.20
CA GLU A 91 -12.15 -12.81 -3.80
C GLU A 91 -10.79 -13.08 -4.48
N ASP A 92 -9.99 -12.04 -4.72
CA ASP A 92 -8.63 -12.21 -5.22
C ASP A 92 -7.67 -12.66 -4.10
N PHE A 93 -7.98 -12.32 -2.85
CA PHE A 93 -7.23 -12.78 -1.69
C PHE A 93 -7.49 -14.25 -1.38
N ASP A 94 -6.42 -14.97 -1.02
CA ASP A 94 -6.44 -16.41 -0.70
C ASP A 94 -7.12 -17.27 -1.78
N ARG A 95 -7.06 -16.85 -3.06
CA ARG A 95 -7.71 -17.53 -4.18
C ARG A 95 -7.13 -18.91 -4.48
N ASP A 96 -5.82 -19.08 -4.30
CA ASP A 96 -5.14 -20.36 -4.53
C ASP A 96 -5.12 -21.21 -3.25
N SER A 97 -6.03 -22.17 -3.18
CA SER A 97 -6.13 -23.12 -2.05
C SER A 97 -4.92 -24.04 -1.87
N TRP A 98 -3.99 -24.08 -2.84
CA TRP A 98 -2.75 -24.86 -2.73
C TRP A 98 -1.58 -24.05 -2.16
N LEU A 99 -1.76 -22.76 -1.93
CA LEU A 99 -0.77 -21.93 -1.25
C LEU A 99 -1.11 -21.85 0.24
N LEU A 100 -0.20 -22.34 1.08
CA LEU A 100 -0.30 -22.24 2.52
C LEU A 100 0.66 -21.16 3.02
N GLY A 101 0.12 -20.05 3.49
CA GLY A 101 0.90 -19.01 4.16
C GLY A 101 1.41 -19.47 5.52
N LEU A 102 2.69 -19.22 5.81
CA LEU A 102 3.38 -19.50 7.07
C LEU A 102 4.11 -18.22 7.53
N PRO A 103 4.40 -18.05 8.83
CA PRO A 103 5.10 -16.86 9.32
C PRO A 103 6.48 -16.64 8.66
N ASN A 104 7.11 -17.71 8.19
CA ASN A 104 8.44 -17.71 7.57
C ASN A 104 8.42 -17.83 6.03
N GLY A 105 7.25 -17.93 5.38
CA GLY A 105 7.16 -18.09 3.94
C GLY A 105 5.84 -18.66 3.44
N THR A 106 5.84 -19.14 2.20
CA THR A 106 4.70 -19.81 1.58
C THR A 106 5.07 -21.24 1.22
N LEU A 107 4.23 -22.20 1.59
CA LEU A 107 4.34 -23.61 1.18
C LEU A 107 3.36 -23.89 0.05
N GLU A 108 3.86 -24.33 -1.10
CA GLU A 108 3.03 -24.82 -2.20
C GLU A 108 2.71 -26.30 -1.98
N LEU A 109 1.46 -26.60 -1.66
CA LEU A 109 1.01 -27.93 -1.23
C LEU A 109 1.05 -28.96 -2.36
N ARG A 110 0.93 -28.54 -3.63
CA ARG A 110 1.01 -29.42 -4.81
C ARG A 110 2.41 -29.98 -5.02
N THR A 111 3.40 -29.09 -4.99
CA THR A 111 4.79 -29.42 -5.27
C THR A 111 5.57 -29.76 -4.01
N ARG A 112 5.00 -29.45 -2.83
CA ARG A 112 5.65 -29.51 -1.50
C ARG A 112 6.89 -28.62 -1.43
N THR A 113 6.88 -27.51 -2.18
CA THR A 113 8.00 -26.58 -2.24
C THR A 113 7.75 -25.42 -1.29
N PHE A 114 8.73 -25.16 -0.42
CA PHE A 114 8.73 -24.00 0.45
C PHE A 114 9.53 -22.86 -0.20
N ARG A 115 9.00 -21.64 -0.15
CA ARG A 115 9.65 -20.43 -0.65
C ARG A 115 9.32 -19.22 0.20
N SER A 116 10.08 -18.14 0.05
CA SER A 116 9.75 -16.85 0.65
C SER A 116 8.37 -16.36 0.18
N SER A 117 7.66 -15.70 1.09
CA SER A 117 6.36 -15.07 0.81
C SER A 117 6.50 -14.04 -0.29
N ARG A 118 5.45 -13.95 -1.12
CA ARG A 118 5.39 -13.03 -2.24
C ARG A 118 4.09 -12.23 -2.22
N PRO A 119 4.13 -10.89 -2.45
CA PRO A 119 2.92 -10.09 -2.56
C PRO A 119 1.95 -10.63 -3.62
N GLU A 120 2.50 -11.18 -4.71
CA GLU A 120 1.73 -11.74 -5.82
C GLU A 120 0.87 -12.95 -5.45
N ASP A 121 1.17 -13.62 -4.33
CA ASP A 121 0.38 -14.78 -3.87
C ASP A 121 -0.98 -14.34 -3.26
N LEU A 122 -1.13 -13.04 -2.96
CA LEU A 122 -2.36 -12.46 -2.39
C LEU A 122 -2.86 -13.21 -1.13
N ILE A 123 -1.93 -13.72 -0.33
CA ILE A 123 -2.25 -14.44 0.91
C ILE A 123 -2.53 -13.44 2.03
N THR A 124 -3.67 -13.60 2.70
CA THR A 124 -4.03 -12.88 3.93
C THR A 124 -3.99 -13.79 5.16
N LYS A 125 -4.18 -15.10 4.96
CA LYS A 125 -4.25 -16.10 6.02
C LYS A 125 -2.92 -16.81 6.22
N ILE A 126 -2.47 -16.85 7.46
CA ILE A 126 -1.24 -17.55 7.88
C ILE A 126 -1.63 -18.70 8.79
N CYS A 127 -1.09 -19.88 8.51
CA CYS A 127 -1.20 -21.06 9.35
C CYS A 127 0.01 -21.11 10.31
N GLY A 128 -0.26 -21.10 11.61
CA GLY A 128 0.76 -21.06 12.64
C GLY A 128 0.34 -20.16 13.80
N VAL A 129 0.96 -20.39 14.96
CA VAL A 129 0.77 -19.52 16.12
C VAL A 129 1.69 -18.30 15.94
N PRO A 130 1.23 -17.07 16.20
CA PRO A 130 2.09 -15.88 16.18
C PRO A 130 3.26 -15.97 17.15
#